data_AF-A0A7L1XGB9-F1
#
_entry.id   AF-A0A7L1XGB9-F1
#
_cell.length_a   1.000
_cell.length_b   1.000
_cell.length_c   1.000
_cell.angle_alpha   90.00
_cell.angle_beta   90.00
_cell.angle_gamma   90.00
#
_symmetry.space_group_name_H-M   'P 1'
#
loop_
_entity.id
_entity.type
_entity.pdbx_description
1 polymer ?
#
loop_
_entity_poly.entity_id
_entity_poly.type
_entity_poly.pdbx_seq_one_letter_code
_entity_poly.pdbx_strand_id
1 'polypeptide(L)'
;SPVVLPGNKELEPLKYSKVATSLPRQKVEDCIQGTTSLLSHCLAKGENVALVLKDLGLLLIEGTKVWMKFYHSFLERLSGKENLEKVVFKVPGLLDTMVSPMVPVASLTFSGRVIIFP
;
A
#
# COMPACT_ATOMS: atom_id res chain seq x y z
N SER A 1 -0.02 -16.19 20.08
CA SER A 1 -1.15 -15.47 20.71
C SER A 1 -1.81 -14.58 19.66
N PRO A 2 -3.15 -14.47 19.62
CA PRO A 2 -3.82 -13.58 18.67
C PRO A 2 -3.43 -12.13 18.93
N VAL A 3 -3.22 -11.37 17.84
CA VAL A 3 -2.95 -9.93 17.91
C VAL A 3 -4.29 -9.24 18.11
N VAL A 4 -4.52 -8.71 19.31
CA VAL A 4 -5.75 -7.99 19.67
C VAL A 4 -5.56 -6.51 19.31
N LEU A 5 -6.39 -6.00 18.40
CA LEU A 5 -6.44 -4.58 18.10
C LEU A 5 -7.20 -3.80 19.18
N PRO A 6 -6.94 -2.48 19.34
CA PRO A 6 -7.80 -1.62 20.15
C PRO A 6 -9.26 -1.76 19.70
N GLY A 7 -10.14 -2.14 20.62
CA GLY A 7 -11.56 -2.40 20.33
C GLY A 7 -11.98 -3.88 20.31
N ASN A 8 -11.17 -4.81 20.83
CA ASN A 8 -11.52 -6.23 21.00
C ASN A 8 -11.94 -6.95 19.70
N LYS A 9 -11.47 -6.50 18.54
CA LYS A 9 -11.64 -7.24 17.29
C LYS A 9 -10.46 -8.18 17.12
N GLU A 10 -10.77 -9.47 17.07
CA GLU A 10 -9.80 -10.49 16.69
C GLU A 10 -9.45 -10.28 15.22
N LEU A 11 -8.17 -10.10 14.92
CA LEU A 11 -7.69 -10.07 13.55
C LEU A 11 -7.74 -11.49 12.99
N GLU A 12 -8.69 -11.76 12.08
CA GLU A 12 -8.63 -12.99 11.29
C GLU A 12 -7.37 -12.95 10.41
N PRO A 13 -6.52 -14.00 10.44
CA PRO A 13 -5.40 -14.11 9.53
C PRO A 13 -5.86 -14.04 8.07
N LEU A 14 -5.09 -13.34 7.24
CA LEU A 14 -5.35 -13.30 5.80
C LEU A 14 -5.32 -14.73 5.24
N LYS A 15 -6.43 -15.18 4.63
CA LYS A 15 -6.53 -16.53 4.06
C LYS A 15 -5.79 -16.55 2.72
N TYR A 16 -4.48 -16.79 2.73
CA TYR A 16 -3.63 -16.85 1.53
C TYR A 16 -4.16 -17.80 0.46
N SER A 17 -4.86 -18.87 0.87
CA SER A 17 -5.53 -19.82 -0.03
C SER A 17 -6.60 -19.21 -0.94
N LYS A 18 -7.09 -17.99 -0.64
CA LYS A 18 -8.07 -17.28 -1.46
C LYS A 18 -7.43 -16.30 -2.45
N VAL A 19 -6.11 -16.13 -2.43
CA VAL A 19 -5.41 -15.25 -3.37
C VAL A 19 -5.23 -16.00 -4.70
N ALA A 20 -5.96 -15.57 -5.73
CA ALA A 20 -5.78 -16.09 -7.08
C ALA A 20 -4.47 -15.54 -7.66
N THR A 21 -3.54 -16.43 -8.00
CA THR A 21 -2.22 -16.07 -8.53
C THR A 21 -1.70 -17.14 -9.47
N SER A 22 -0.96 -16.73 -10.50
CA SER A 22 -0.22 -17.64 -11.39
C SER A 22 1.07 -18.16 -10.75
N LEU A 23 1.45 -17.62 -9.58
CA LEU A 23 2.66 -17.98 -8.87
C LEU A 23 2.43 -19.19 -7.93
N PRO A 24 3.48 -19.98 -7.66
CA PRO A 24 3.42 -21.01 -6.62
C PRO A 24 3.01 -20.42 -5.28
N ARG A 25 2.08 -21.09 -4.59
CA ARG A 25 1.54 -20.65 -3.30
C ARG A 25 2.63 -20.31 -2.28
N GLN A 26 3.64 -21.17 -2.16
CA GLN A 26 4.77 -20.94 -1.24
C GLN A 26 5.47 -19.61 -1.52
N LYS A 27 5.72 -19.28 -2.80
CA LYS A 27 6.35 -18.02 -3.17
C LYS A 27 5.50 -16.80 -2.78
N VAL A 28 4.18 -16.91 -2.90
CA VAL A 28 3.27 -15.83 -2.49
C VAL A 28 3.28 -15.67 -0.97
N GLU A 29 3.22 -16.77 -0.22
CA GLU A 29 3.27 -16.74 1.24
C GLU A 29 4.60 -16.17 1.75
N ASP A 30 5.74 -16.62 1.21
CA ASP A 30 7.07 -16.11 1.57
C ASP A 30 7.21 -14.61 1.26
N CYS A 31 6.69 -14.17 0.12
CA CYS A 31 6.70 -12.76 -0.28
C CYS A 31 5.90 -11.88 0.69
N ILE A 32 4.67 -12.29 1.00
CA ILE A 32 3.80 -11.53 1.90
C ILE A 32 4.38 -11.51 3.31
N GLN A 33 4.85 -12.66 3.80
CA GLN A 33 5.45 -12.76 5.13
C GLN A 33 6.73 -11.92 5.21
N GLY A 34 7.64 -12.06 4.25
CA GLY A 34 8.89 -11.29 4.23
C GLY A 34 8.67 -9.78 4.19
N THR A 35 7.76 -9.32 3.33
CA THR A 35 7.43 -7.89 3.23
C THR A 35 6.78 -7.37 4.50
N THR A 36 5.84 -8.12 5.08
CA THR A 36 5.14 -7.74 6.32
C THR A 36 6.08 -7.73 7.52
N SER A 37 6.99 -8.70 7.61
CA SER A 37 8.02 -8.75 8.66
C SER A 37 8.97 -7.56 8.56
N LEU A 38 9.44 -7.21 7.35
CA LEU A 38 10.29 -6.05 7.14
C LEU A 38 9.58 -4.75 7.53
N LEU A 39 8.34 -4.57 7.07
CA LEU A 39 7.50 -3.42 7.42
C LEU A 39 7.34 -3.31 8.94
N SER A 40 6.94 -4.40 9.60
CA SER A 40 6.77 -4.44 11.06
C SER A 40 8.05 -4.06 11.81
N HIS A 41 9.20 -4.56 11.35
CA HIS A 41 10.50 -4.20 11.93
C HIS A 41 10.82 -2.70 11.78
N CYS A 42 10.52 -2.10 10.62
CA CYS A 42 10.74 -0.65 10.41
C CYS A 42 9.83 0.18 11.33
N LEU A 43 8.55 -0.19 11.41
CA LEU A 43 7.57 0.47 12.27
C LEU A 43 7.93 0.37 13.76
N ALA A 44 8.42 -0.79 14.22
CA ALA A 44 8.89 -0.96 15.59
C ALA A 44 10.07 -0.05 15.96
N LYS A 45 10.85 0.39 14.96
CA LYS A 45 11.95 1.35 15.12
C LYS A 45 11.52 2.82 14.96
N GLY A 46 10.24 3.07 14.69
CA GLY A 46 9.72 4.42 14.45
C GLY A 46 10.21 5.03 13.13
N GLU A 47 10.63 4.20 12.17
CA GLU A 47 11.12 4.68 10.88
C GLU A 47 9.94 5.10 9.98
N ASN A 48 10.14 6.18 9.21
CA ASN A 48 9.23 6.50 8.11
C ASN A 48 9.37 5.44 7.01
N VAL A 49 8.26 5.00 6.43
CA VAL A 49 8.24 3.94 5.41
C VAL A 49 7.41 4.36 4.20
N ALA A 50 7.96 4.18 2.99
CA ALA A 50 7.19 4.08 1.77
C ALA A 50 7.12 2.62 1.33
N LEU A 51 5.94 2.02 1.42
CA LEU A 51 5.67 0.71 0.85
C LEU A 51 5.10 0.89 -0.56
N VAL A 52 5.85 0.50 -1.58
CA VAL A 52 5.42 0.51 -2.98
C VAL A 52 4.65 -0.76 -3.27
N LEU A 53 3.42 -0.60 -3.77
CA LEU A 53 2.58 -1.65 -4.30
C LEU A 53 2.55 -1.48 -5.82
N LYS A 54 3.32 -2.34 -6.52
CA LYS A 54 3.46 -2.26 -7.97
C LYS A 54 2.08 -2.22 -8.64
N ASP A 55 1.93 -1.34 -9.63
CA ASP A 55 0.71 -1.11 -10.41
C ASP A 55 -0.50 -0.57 -9.62
N LEU A 56 -0.40 -0.42 -8.30
CA LEU A 56 -1.44 0.08 -7.40
C LEU A 56 -1.14 1.51 -6.93
N GLY A 57 0.05 1.71 -6.37
CA GLY A 57 0.45 2.96 -5.74
C GLY A 57 1.45 2.72 -4.62
N LEU A 58 1.36 3.52 -3.56
CA LEU A 58 2.25 3.43 -2.42
C LEU A 58 1.58 3.87 -1.12
N LEU A 59 1.92 3.18 -0.04
CA LEU A 59 1.52 3.51 1.32
C LEU A 59 2.66 4.27 2.00
N LEU A 60 2.44 5.54 2.33
CA LEU A 60 3.35 6.38 3.09
C LEU A 60 3.00 6.32 4.57
N ILE A 61 3.99 6.03 5.40
CA ILE A 61 3.89 6.05 6.86
C ILE A 61 4.95 7.02 7.36
N GLU A 62 4.51 8.16 7.88
CA GLU A 62 5.40 9.20 8.41
C GLU A 62 4.97 9.58 9.83
N GLY A 63 5.82 9.24 10.81
CA GLY A 63 5.48 9.34 12.22
C GLY A 63 4.21 8.54 12.55
N THR A 64 3.15 9.24 12.95
CA THR A 64 1.83 8.64 13.26
C THR A 64 0.84 8.72 12.11
N LYS A 65 1.22 9.32 10.97
CA LYS A 65 0.35 9.54 9.82
C LYS A 65 0.54 8.43 8.80
N VAL A 66 -0.57 8.00 8.21
CA VAL A 66 -0.59 7.00 7.14
C VAL A 66 -1.38 7.56 5.97
N TRP A 67 -0.78 7.57 4.77
CA TRP A 67 -1.43 7.99 3.54
C TRP A 67 -1.30 6.91 2.48
N MET A 68 -2.42 6.53 1.88
CA MET A 68 -2.41 5.79 0.63
C MET A 68 -2.36 6.78 -0.53
N LYS A 69 -1.42 6.58 -1.44
CA LYS A 69 -1.38 7.27 -2.72
C LYS A 69 -1.54 6.27 -3.85
N PHE A 70 -2.39 6.55 -4.81
CA PHE A 70 -2.68 5.66 -5.94
C PHE A 70 -2.03 6.16 -7.22
N TYR A 71 -1.60 5.25 -8.08
CA TYR A 71 -1.25 5.64 -9.45
C TYR A 71 -2.51 6.00 -10.23
N HIS A 72 -2.42 7.04 -11.07
CA HIS A 72 -3.53 7.40 -11.96
C HIS A 72 -3.97 6.21 -12.82
N SER A 73 -3.00 5.48 -13.39
CA SER A 73 -3.24 4.30 -14.23
C SER A 73 -4.00 3.19 -13.49
N PHE A 74 -3.79 3.04 -12.18
CA PHE A 74 -4.54 2.10 -11.35
C PHE A 74 -6.00 2.50 -11.23
N LEU A 75 -6.26 3.75 -10.83
CA LEU A 75 -7.62 4.26 -10.66
C LEU A 75 -8.40 4.28 -11.97
N GLU A 76 -7.73 4.61 -13.07
CA GLU A 76 -8.30 4.58 -14.41
C GLU A 76 -8.68 3.16 -14.82
N ARG A 77 -7.83 2.16 -14.55
CA ARG A 77 -8.15 0.75 -14.81
C ARG A 77 -9.29 0.23 -13.94
N LEU A 78 -9.36 0.69 -12.69
CA LEU A 78 -10.37 0.25 -11.72
C LEU A 78 -11.76 0.83 -12.02
N SER A 79 -11.84 2.12 -12.36
CA SER A 79 -13.10 2.85 -12.49
C SER A 79 -13.49 3.21 -13.92
N GLY A 80 -12.55 3.13 -14.86
CA GLY A 80 -12.69 3.68 -16.21
C GLY A 80 -12.38 5.18 -16.23
N LYS A 81 -11.75 5.63 -17.32
CA LYS A 81 -11.30 7.02 -17.50
C LYS A 81 -12.42 8.05 -17.28
N GLU A 82 -13.55 7.90 -17.95
CA GLU A 82 -14.65 8.86 -17.87
C GLU A 82 -15.23 8.98 -16.45
N ASN A 83 -15.29 7.86 -15.72
CA ASN A 83 -15.79 7.87 -14.34
C ASN A 83 -14.78 8.51 -13.40
N LEU A 84 -13.49 8.22 -13.59
CA LEU A 84 -12.42 8.87 -12.83
C LEU A 84 -12.46 10.39 -13.02
N GLU A 85 -12.55 10.86 -14.27
CA GLU A 85 -12.64 12.29 -14.58
C GLU A 85 -13.86 12.95 -13.93
N LYS A 86 -15.03 12.29 -13.96
CA LYS A 86 -16.25 12.77 -13.28
C LYS A 86 -16.05 12.90 -11.77
N VAL A 87 -15.38 11.93 -11.14
CA VAL A 87 -15.13 11.95 -9.69
C VAL A 87 -14.09 13.01 -9.34
N VAL A 88 -13.00 13.13 -10.09
CA VAL A 88 -11.99 14.17 -9.90
C VAL A 88 -12.61 15.57 -10.02
N PHE A 89 -13.51 15.77 -10.98
CA PHE A 89 -14.23 17.05 -11.13
C PHE A 89 -15.10 17.36 -9.91
N LYS A 90 -15.81 16.36 -9.37
CA LYS A 90 -16.68 16.52 -8.19
C LYS A 90 -15.90 16.62 -6.88
N VAL A 91 -14.73 15.99 -6.81
CA VAL A 91 -13.90 15.89 -5.61
C VAL A 91 -12.45 16.20 -6.00
N PRO A 92 -12.09 17.49 -6.16
CA PRO A 92 -10.74 17.88 -6.57
C PRO A 92 -9.63 17.37 -5.64
N GLY A 93 -9.94 17.25 -4.34
CA GLY A 93 -9.02 16.68 -3.33
C GLY A 93 -8.64 15.21 -3.57
N LEU A 94 -9.30 14.51 -4.49
CA LEU A 94 -8.85 13.18 -4.93
C LEU A 94 -7.46 13.27 -5.57
N LEU A 95 -7.12 14.37 -6.24
CA LEU A 95 -5.81 14.58 -6.86
C LEU A 95 -4.67 14.51 -5.84
N ASP A 96 -4.90 14.93 -4.60
CA ASP A 96 -3.91 14.83 -3.53
C ASP A 96 -3.61 13.38 -3.16
N THR A 97 -4.53 12.45 -3.43
CA THR A 97 -4.33 11.01 -3.22
C THR A 97 -3.69 10.32 -4.41
N MET A 98 -3.46 11.04 -5.51
CA MET A 98 -2.88 10.50 -6.73
C MET A 98 -1.39 10.80 -6.78
N VAL A 99 -0.61 9.85 -7.30
CA VAL A 99 0.81 10.02 -7.56
C VAL A 99 1.09 9.71 -9.02
N SER A 100 1.88 10.56 -9.66
CA SER A 100 2.39 10.29 -10.99
C SER A 100 3.43 9.15 -10.92
N PRO A 101 3.37 8.15 -11.82
CA PRO A 101 4.36 7.07 -11.88
C PRO A 101 5.80 7.55 -12.10
N MET A 102 5.98 8.78 -12.61
CA MET A 102 7.29 9.39 -12.88
C MET A 102 7.95 10.03 -11.66
N VAL A 103 7.26 10.18 -10.52
CA VAL A 103 7.90 10.74 -9.33
C VAL A 103 8.83 9.69 -8.73
N PRO A 104 10.13 9.98 -8.53
CA PRO A 104 11.01 9.04 -7.86
C PRO A 104 10.45 8.76 -6.46
N VAL A 105 10.20 7.48 -6.15
CA VAL A 105 9.65 7.08 -4.84
C VAL A 105 10.52 7.58 -3.69
N ALA A 106 11.84 7.65 -3.89
CA ALA A 106 12.80 8.20 -2.94
C ALA A 106 12.57 9.69 -2.62
N SER A 107 11.90 10.43 -3.50
CA SER A 107 11.53 11.84 -3.30
C SER A 107 10.21 12.00 -2.54
N LEU A 108 9.44 10.92 -2.35
CA LEU A 108 8.11 10.96 -1.72
C LEU A 108 8.16 10.72 -0.20
N THR A 109 9.32 10.42 0.36
CA THR A 109 9.51 10.26 1.81
C THR A 109 10.58 11.21 2.30
N PHE A 110 10.27 11.96 3.35
CA PHE A 110 11.28 12.68 4.09
C PHE A 110 12.05 11.64 4.92
N SER A 111 13.24 11.24 4.45
CA SER A 111 14.19 10.35 5.15
C SER A 111 13.63 9.02 5.68
N GLY A 112 13.05 8.16 4.82
CA GLY A 112 12.47 6.87 5.23
C GLY A 112 13.05 5.64 4.51
N ARG A 113 12.61 4.44 4.91
CA ARG A 113 12.88 3.20 4.15
C ARG A 113 11.87 3.06 3.01
N VAL A 114 12.37 2.68 1.84
CA VAL A 114 11.52 2.24 0.73
C VAL A 114 11.46 0.72 0.74
N ILE A 115 10.26 0.17 0.83
CA ILE A 115 9.98 -1.26 0.70
C ILE A 115 9.20 -1.46 -0.59
N ILE A 116 9.66 -2.35 -1.46
CA ILE A 116 8.96 -2.68 -2.70
C ILE A 116 8.30 -4.03 -2.52
N PHE A 117 6.97 -4.08 -2.61
CA PHE A 117 6.25 -5.34 -2.67
C PHE A 117 6.48 -5.97 -4.05
N PRO A 118 7.03 -7.20 -4.12
CA PRO A 118 7.36 -7.90 -5.37
C PRO A 118 6.18 -8.11 -6.34
#